data_AF-A0A7S0CL18-F1
#
_entry.id   AF-A0A7S0CL18-F1
#
_cell.length_a   1.000
_cell.length_b   1.000
_cell.length_c   1.000
_cell.angle_alpha   90.00
_cell.angle_beta   90.00
_cell.angle_gamma   90.00
#
_symmetry.space_group_name_H-M   'P 1'
#
loop_
_entity.id
_entity.type
_entity.pdbx_description
1 polymer ?
#
loop_
_entity_poly.entity_id
_entity_poly.type
_entity_poly.pdbx_seq_one_letter_code
_entity_poly.pdbx_strand_id
1 'polypeptide(L)'
;ENRRFQAWKNGQTGYPLVDAGMRELYATGWMTQSIRMVVASFLTEYLRVNWVKGCEWFHYTLVDADSAINSMMWQNAGRSGIDQWNFVMSPTAASQDRTGEYTRKWIPELSKLSKPHLH
;
A
#
# COMPACT_ATOMS: atom_id res chain seq x y z
N GLU A 1 -14.01 -8.84 7.13
CA GLU A 1 -13.37 -8.50 5.83
C GLU A 1 -13.69 -7.09 5.35
N ASN A 2 -14.97 -6.73 5.14
CA ASN A 2 -15.36 -5.43 4.57
C ASN A 2 -14.79 -4.23 5.35
N ARG A 3 -14.90 -4.20 6.69
CA ARG A 3 -14.35 -3.10 7.53
C ARG A 3 -12.84 -2.89 7.35
N ARG A 4 -12.05 -3.97 7.30
CA ARG A 4 -10.59 -3.90 7.10
C ARG A 4 -10.24 -3.37 5.70
N PHE A 5 -10.97 -3.83 4.69
CA PHE A 5 -10.78 -3.35 3.32
C PHE A 5 -11.14 -1.86 3.17
N GLN A 6 -12.24 -1.40 3.80
CA GLN A 6 -12.57 0.04 3.79
C GLN A 6 -11.50 0.87 4.50
N ALA A 7 -11.00 0.42 5.66
CA ALA A 7 -9.91 1.10 6.36
C ALA A 7 -8.64 1.19 5.50
N TRP A 8 -8.31 0.14 4.76
CA TRP A 8 -7.20 0.15 3.80
C TRP A 8 -7.42 1.15 2.67
N LYS A 9 -8.58 1.13 2.00
CA LYS A 9 -8.89 2.09 0.93
C LYS A 9 -8.80 3.55 1.39
N ASN A 10 -9.18 3.82 2.64
CA ASN A 10 -9.22 5.17 3.19
C ASN A 10 -7.90 5.62 3.86
N GLY A 11 -6.87 4.76 3.92
CA GLY A 11 -5.63 5.05 4.66
C GLY A 11 -5.87 5.28 6.15
N GLN A 12 -6.59 4.35 6.80
CA GLN A 12 -6.96 4.35 8.22
C GLN A 12 -6.65 2.99 8.88
N THR A 13 -5.58 2.34 8.45
CA THR A 13 -5.15 1.03 8.96
C THR A 13 -4.38 1.13 10.27
N GLY A 14 -3.83 2.30 10.59
CA GLY A 14 -2.95 2.52 11.74
C GLY A 14 -1.48 2.20 11.44
N TYR A 15 -1.15 1.88 10.18
CA TYR A 15 0.23 1.67 9.72
C TYR A 15 0.65 2.85 8.85
N PRO A 16 1.52 3.76 9.34
CA PRO A 16 1.74 5.07 8.71
C PRO A 16 2.14 5.01 7.24
N LEU A 17 3.03 4.09 6.86
CA LEU A 17 3.48 3.96 5.47
C LEU A 17 2.38 3.44 4.54
N VAL A 18 1.55 2.52 5.03
CA VAL A 18 0.40 1.99 4.28
C VAL A 18 -0.65 3.09 4.11
N ASP A 19 -0.96 3.80 5.19
CA ASP A 19 -1.93 4.87 5.19
C ASP A 19 -1.47 6.03 4.30
N ALA A 20 -0.18 6.36 4.31
CA ALA A 20 0.43 7.36 3.45
C ALA A 20 0.24 7.01 1.97
N GLY A 21 0.55 5.76 1.59
CA GLY A 21 0.34 5.26 0.24
C GLY A 21 -1.11 5.35 -0.20
N MET A 22 -2.04 4.87 0.62
CA MET A 22 -3.46 4.87 0.26
C MET A 22 -4.05 6.28 0.16
N ARG A 23 -3.56 7.24 0.96
CA ARG A 23 -3.92 8.66 0.84
C ARG A 23 -3.29 9.31 -0.40
N GLU A 24 -2.03 9.00 -0.72
CA GLU A 24 -1.38 9.44 -1.96
C GLU A 24 -2.14 8.97 -3.20
N LEU A 25 -2.47 7.67 -3.25
CA LEU A 25 -3.23 7.06 -4.33
C LEU A 25 -4.55 7.81 -4.57
N TYR A 26 -5.33 8.01 -3.51
CA TYR A 26 -6.64 8.65 -3.66
C TYR A 26 -6.53 10.13 -4.04
N ALA A 27 -5.53 10.84 -3.52
CA ALA A 27 -5.35 12.26 -3.79
C ALA A 27 -4.78 12.56 -5.19
N THR A 28 -3.95 11.68 -5.73
CA THR A 28 -3.16 11.94 -6.94
C THR A 28 -3.44 10.99 -8.09
N GLY A 29 -4.09 9.86 -7.82
CA GLY A 29 -4.25 8.77 -8.78
C GLY A 29 -2.94 8.02 -9.08
N TRP A 30 -1.89 8.19 -8.28
CA TRP A 30 -0.59 7.58 -8.55
C TRP A 30 0.16 7.22 -7.26
N MET A 31 1.02 6.21 -7.33
CA MET A 31 1.99 5.86 -6.29
C MET A 31 3.26 5.29 -6.93
N THR A 32 4.39 5.40 -6.23
CA THR A 32 5.63 4.71 -6.64
C THR A 32 5.46 3.19 -6.54
N GLN A 33 6.22 2.45 -7.36
CA GLN A 33 6.16 0.98 -7.37
C GLN A 33 6.44 0.39 -5.98
N SER A 34 7.42 0.91 -5.24
CA SER A 34 7.74 0.41 -3.90
C SER A 34 6.57 0.53 -2.93
N ILE A 35 5.84 1.65 -2.95
CA ILE A 35 4.66 1.85 -2.13
C ILE A 35 3.51 0.95 -2.58
N ARG A 36 3.30 0.78 -3.90
CA ARG A 36 2.31 -0.18 -4.44
C ARG A 36 2.55 -1.59 -3.87
N MET A 37 3.81 -2.03 -3.84
CA MET A 37 4.17 -3.33 -3.27
C MET A 37 3.84 -3.41 -1.77
N VAL A 38 4.19 -2.39 -0.98
CA VAL A 38 3.90 -2.33 0.46
C VAL A 38 2.40 -2.43 0.75
N VAL A 39 1.58 -1.61 0.08
CA VAL A 39 0.13 -1.59 0.35
C VAL A 39 -0.56 -2.87 -0.14
N ALA A 40 -0.09 -3.47 -1.24
CA ALA A 40 -0.61 -4.72 -1.78
C ALA A 40 -0.27 -5.91 -0.86
N SER A 41 1.00 -6.05 -0.46
CA SER A 41 1.43 -7.06 0.52
C SER A 41 0.70 -6.91 1.85
N PHE A 42 0.47 -5.68 2.32
CA PHE A 42 -0.30 -5.44 3.53
C PHE A 42 -1.75 -5.96 3.41
N LEU A 43 -2.40 -5.69 2.28
CA LEU A 43 -3.77 -6.14 2.03
C LEU A 43 -3.89 -7.67 2.04
N THR A 44 -2.97 -8.36 1.38
CA THR A 44 -3.04 -9.83 1.22
C THR A 44 -2.51 -10.58 2.43
N GLU A 45 -1.40 -10.13 3.04
CA GLU A 45 -0.72 -10.87 4.10
C GLU A 45 -1.19 -10.50 5.50
N TYR A 46 -1.39 -9.21 5.77
CA TYR A 46 -1.80 -8.72 7.10
C TYR A 46 -3.33 -8.69 7.24
N LEU A 47 -4.03 -8.14 6.25
CA LEU A 47 -5.50 -8.05 6.30
C LEU A 47 -6.20 -9.32 5.82
N ARG A 48 -5.47 -10.24 5.17
CA ARG A 48 -6.00 -11.50 4.60
C ARG A 48 -7.22 -11.25 3.71
N VAL A 49 -7.15 -10.20 2.90
CA VAL A 49 -8.18 -9.85 1.90
C VAL A 49 -7.76 -10.42 0.55
N ASN A 50 -8.71 -10.92 -0.23
CA ASN A 50 -8.44 -11.42 -1.57
C ASN A 50 -7.85 -10.31 -2.45
N TRP A 51 -6.73 -10.59 -3.10
CA TRP A 51 -5.99 -9.65 -3.95
C TRP A 51 -6.82 -9.07 -5.09
N VAL A 52 -7.83 -9.79 -5.58
CA VAL A 52 -8.73 -9.32 -6.65
C VAL A 52 -9.42 -8.01 -6.26
N LYS A 53 -9.80 -7.85 -4.99
CA LYS A 53 -10.42 -6.59 -4.49
C LYS A 53 -9.44 -5.42 -4.52
N GLY A 54 -8.17 -5.70 -4.24
CA GLY A 54 -7.11 -4.71 -4.37
C GLY A 54 -6.85 -4.33 -5.83
N CYS A 55 -6.84 -5.33 -6.72
CA CYS A 55 -6.71 -5.15 -8.16
C CYS A 55 -7.80 -4.24 -8.73
N GLU A 56 -9.07 -4.50 -8.39
CA GLU A 56 -10.21 -3.67 -8.77
C GLU A 56 -10.07 -2.24 -8.26
N TRP A 57 -9.66 -2.05 -7.00
CA TRP A 57 -9.46 -0.73 -6.43
C TRP A 57 -8.35 0.06 -7.13
N PHE A 58 -7.23 -0.60 -7.42
CA PHE A 58 -6.12 0.01 -8.17
C PHE A 58 -6.54 0.35 -9.59
N HIS A 59 -7.30 -0.52 -10.26
CA HIS A 59 -7.80 -0.24 -11.60
C HIS A 59 -8.77 0.97 -11.62
N TYR A 60 -9.56 1.14 -10.56
CA TYR A 60 -10.46 2.28 -10.42
C TYR A 60 -9.75 3.61 -10.10
N THR A 61 -8.64 3.57 -9.36
CA THR A 61 -8.00 4.79 -8.79
C THR A 61 -6.73 5.22 -9.49
N LEU A 62 -5.98 4.31 -10.10
CA LEU A 62 -4.73 4.65 -10.76
C LEU A 62 -5.00 5.33 -12.10
N VAL A 63 -4.41 6.51 -12.30
CA VAL A 63 -4.41 7.19 -13.60
C VAL A 63 -3.61 6.41 -14.65
N ASP A 64 -2.64 5.61 -14.20
CA ASP A 64 -1.81 4.73 -15.02
C ASP A 64 -2.29 3.27 -14.99
N ALA A 65 -3.58 3.04 -14.73
CA ALA A 65 -4.15 1.71 -14.70
C ALA A 65 -4.05 1.01 -16.07
N ASP A 66 -3.16 0.03 -16.15
CA ASP A 66 -3.06 -0.91 -17.26
C ASP A 66 -3.50 -2.30 -16.80
N SER A 67 -4.35 -2.96 -17.59
CA SER A 67 -4.96 -4.24 -17.20
C SER A 67 -3.93 -5.37 -17.07
N ALA A 68 -2.88 -5.38 -17.89
CA ALA A 68 -1.84 -6.40 -17.84
C ALA A 68 -0.89 -6.14 -16.66
N ILE A 69 -0.38 -4.92 -16.53
CA ILE A 69 0.57 -4.54 -15.47
C ILE A 69 -0.07 -4.67 -14.10
N ASN A 70 -1.29 -4.13 -13.91
CA ASN A 70 -1.98 -4.18 -12.62
C ASN A 70 -2.28 -5.63 -12.21
N SER A 71 -2.81 -6.44 -13.13
CA SER A 71 -3.11 -7.85 -12.85
C SER A 71 -1.87 -8.65 -12.49
N MET A 72 -0.77 -8.46 -13.23
CA MET A 72 0.50 -9.15 -12.95
C MET A 72 1.04 -8.80 -11.56
N MET A 73 1.04 -7.52 -11.19
CA MET A 73 1.51 -7.07 -9.88
C MET A 73 0.67 -7.66 -8.74
N TRP A 74 -0.66 -7.68 -8.87
CA TRP A 74 -1.53 -8.23 -7.84
C TRP A 74 -1.48 -9.76 -7.74
N GLN A 75 -1.20 -10.47 -8.84
CA GLN A 75 -0.92 -11.91 -8.80
C GLN A 75 0.35 -12.23 -8.00
N ASN A 76 1.36 -11.35 -8.03
CA ASN A 76 2.56 -11.50 -7.22
C ASN A 76 2.25 -11.31 -5.73
N ALA A 77 1.48 -10.28 -5.37
CA ALA A 77 1.02 -10.05 -3.99
C ALA A 77 0.06 -11.15 -3.48
N GLY A 78 -0.71 -11.75 -4.39
CA GLY A 78 -1.62 -12.86 -4.15
C GLY A 78 -0.96 -14.25 -4.13
N ARG A 79 0.35 -14.35 -4.40
CA ARG A 79 1.10 -15.61 -4.52
C ARG A 79 0.48 -16.60 -5.50
N SER A 80 -0.06 -16.09 -6.60
CA SER A 80 -0.61 -16.88 -7.71
C SER A 80 0.10 -16.63 -9.04
N GLY A 81 1.01 -15.64 -9.09
CA GLY A 81 1.79 -15.29 -10.28
C GLY A 81 2.97 -16.24 -10.54
N ILE A 82 3.62 -16.02 -11.67
CA ILE A 82 4.84 -16.75 -12.11
C ILE A 82 6.11 -16.29 -11.38
N ASP A 83 6.12 -15.07 -10.83
CA ASP A 83 7.24 -14.46 -10.09
C ASP A 83 6.76 -13.93 -8.73
N GLN A 84 6.38 -14.86 -7.85
CA GLN A 84 5.74 -14.53 -6.58
C GLN A 84 6.70 -13.82 -5.63
N TRP A 85 6.20 -12.81 -4.92
CA TRP A 85 6.97 -12.19 -3.84
C TRP A 85 7.05 -13.15 -2.65
N ASN A 86 8.14 -13.90 -2.59
CA ASN A 86 8.39 -14.89 -1.54
C ASN A 86 8.92 -14.28 -0.23
N PHE A 87 8.73 -12.98 -0.04
CA PHE A 87 9.17 -12.24 1.15
C PHE A 87 8.04 -11.36 1.68
N VAL A 88 7.96 -11.24 2.99
CA VAL A 88 6.99 -10.37 3.67
C VAL A 88 7.54 -8.96 3.67
N MET A 89 6.83 -8.02 3.04
CA MET A 89 7.16 -6.61 3.17
C MET A 89 6.70 -6.09 4.53
N SER A 90 7.65 -5.63 5.36
CA SER A 90 7.27 -4.99 6.61
C SER A 90 6.57 -3.66 6.34
N PRO A 91 5.36 -3.42 6.88
CA PRO A 91 4.67 -2.14 6.76
C PRO A 91 5.35 -1.03 7.56
N THR A 92 6.31 -1.40 8.42
CA THR A 92 7.14 -0.51 9.24
C THR A 92 8.57 -0.39 8.66
N ALA A 93 8.79 -0.80 7.41
CA ALA A 93 10.11 -0.79 6.79
C ALA A 93 10.58 0.66 6.53
N ALA A 94 11.46 1.16 7.40
CA ALA A 94 12.14 2.45 7.21
C ALA A 94 12.96 2.53 5.91
N SER A 95 13.29 1.40 5.26
CA SER A 95 14.00 1.42 3.97
C SER A 95 13.19 2.05 2.84
N GLN A 96 11.85 1.98 2.91
CA GLN A 96 10.94 2.55 1.90
C GLN A 96 10.67 4.04 2.12
N ASP A 97 10.94 4.56 3.31
CA ASP A 97 10.85 5.97 3.68
C ASP A 97 11.98 6.33 4.66
N ARG A 98 13.21 6.44 4.16
CA ARG A 98 14.41 6.56 5.01
C ARG A 98 14.43 7.81 5.89
N THR A 99 13.80 8.88 5.44
CA THR A 99 13.77 10.17 6.13
C THR A 99 12.50 10.33 6.99
N GLY A 100 11.45 9.55 6.70
CA GLY A 100 10.12 9.75 7.28
C GLY A 100 9.32 10.86 6.57
N GLU A 101 9.91 11.56 5.59
CA GLU A 101 9.29 12.71 4.94
C GLU A 101 8.08 12.31 4.11
N TYR A 102 8.12 11.13 3.48
CA TYR A 102 6.98 10.62 2.73
C TYR A 102 5.77 10.42 3.66
N THR A 103 6.00 9.78 4.80
CA THR A 103 4.96 9.57 5.81
C THR A 103 4.45 10.91 6.36
N ARG A 104 5.33 11.87 6.69
CA ARG A 104 4.90 13.20 7.19
C ARG A 104 4.07 13.98 6.18
N LYS A 105 4.40 13.87 4.89
CA LYS A 105 3.68 14.56 3.81
C LYS A 105 2.23 14.09 3.72
N TRP A 106 2.01 12.78 3.78
CA TRP A 106 0.68 12.18 3.57
C TRP A 106 -0.11 11.96 4.87
N ILE A 107 0.59 11.90 6.01
CA ILE A 107 0.02 11.78 7.35
C ILE A 107 0.47 13.00 8.20
N PRO A 108 -0.07 14.20 7.93
CA PRO A 108 0.35 15.42 8.63
C PRO A 108 0.09 15.39 10.14
N GLU A 109 -0.87 14.60 10.62
CA GLU A 109 -1.11 14.39 12.05
C GLU A 109 0.08 13.72 12.78
N LEU A 110 0.95 13.01 12.05
CA LEU A 110 2.18 12.41 12.60
C LEU A 110 3.43 13.27 12.34
N SER A 111 3.28 14.45 11.73
CA SER A 111 4.39 15.32 11.31
C SER A 111 5.33 15.79 12.42
N LYS A 112 4.95 15.65 13.69
CA LYS A 112 5.77 16.01 14.86
C LYS A 112 6.49 14.83 15.51
N LEU A 113 6.18 13.60 15.14
CA LEU A 113 6.80 12.42 15.75
C LEU A 113 8.26 12.27 15.30
N SER A 114 9.13 11.73 16.14
CA SER A 114 10.49 11.39 15.68
C SER A 114 10.45 10.21 14.71
N LYS A 115 11.44 10.11 13.82
CA LYS A 115 11.51 9.05 12.79
C LYS A 115 11.30 7.62 13.34
N PRO A 116 11.87 7.22 14.50
CA PRO A 116 11.62 5.89 15.06
C PRO A 116 10.16 5.58 15.40
N HIS A 117 9.31 6.59 15.52
CA HIS A 117 7.88 6.44 15.80
C HIS A 117 7.00 6.59 14.54
N LEU A 118 7.60 6.85 13.37
CA LEU A 118 6.90 6.88 12.09
C LEU A 118 6.87 5.54 11.37
N HIS A 119 7.77 4.63 11.75
CA HIS A 119 7.95 3.33 11.13
C HIS A 119 7.50 2.24 12.07
#